data_AF-A0A2E4LR77-F1
#
_entry.id   AF-A0A2E4LR77-F1
#
_cell.length_a   1.000
_cell.length_b   1.000
_cell.length_c   1.000
_cell.angle_alpha   90.00
_cell.angle_beta   90.00
_cell.angle_gamma   90.00
#
_symmetry.space_group_name_H-M   'P 1'
#
loop_
_entity.id
_entity.type
_entity.pdbx_description
1 polymer ?
#
loop_
_entity_poly.entity_id
_entity_poly.type
_entity_poly.pdbx_seq_one_letter_code
_entity_poly.pdbx_strand_id
1 'polypeptide(L)'
;LVIEVMGRYAGYTALVPAMAGASDRCVIPEYEFDIERLTELLVKDRRDNESNYSVVLISEGAMFEGADMIFSNQETDAYGHKKLGGIGDMVSAEIVKRAPKYNKGETIHTINQRMSYMTRSGQPDAIDSIVPMAYGNLAMDLIMQGNSGRMVCLKNGRYDHVPFEVVTEYEKKIDVERFYDIERYRPHYHNCMGMPQFIMTSD
;
A
#
# COMPACT_ATOMS: atom_id res chain seq x y z
N LEU A 1 4.29 16.13 1.71
CA LEU A 1 4.28 15.41 0.42
C LEU A 1 3.28 14.29 0.53
N VAL A 2 2.33 14.22 -0.40
CA VAL A 2 1.33 13.15 -0.48
C VAL A 2 1.67 12.32 -1.71
N ILE A 3 1.89 11.02 -1.52
CA ILE A 3 2.25 10.11 -2.60
C ILE A 3 1.13 9.06 -2.72
N GLU A 4 0.35 9.15 -3.79
CA GLU A 4 -0.67 8.15 -4.12
C GLU A 4 -0.02 6.99 -4.87
N VAL A 5 -0.12 5.80 -4.29
CA VAL A 5 0.37 4.53 -4.83
C VAL A 5 -0.78 3.59 -5.13
N MET A 6 -0.50 2.52 -5.88
CA MET A 6 -1.46 1.46 -6.11
C MET A 6 -1.93 0.82 -4.81
N GLY A 7 -2.97 -0.01 -4.90
CA GLY A 7 -3.47 -0.80 -3.77
C GLY A 7 -4.96 -0.57 -3.61
N ARG A 8 -5.74 -1.15 -4.51
CA ARG A 8 -7.21 -1.03 -4.52
C ARG A 8 -7.86 -1.78 -3.35
N TYR A 9 -7.42 -3.01 -3.10
CA TYR A 9 -8.01 -3.88 -2.07
C TYR A 9 -7.03 -4.30 -0.97
N ALA A 10 -5.73 -4.09 -1.21
CA ALA A 10 -4.68 -4.41 -0.26
C ALA A 10 -3.57 -3.35 -0.30
N GLY A 11 -3.05 -2.98 0.87
CA GLY A 11 -2.16 -1.84 1.05
C GLY A 11 -0.65 -2.12 0.97
N TYR A 12 -0.23 -3.28 0.46
CA TYR A 12 1.19 -3.69 0.47
C TYR A 12 2.13 -2.67 -0.18
N THR A 13 1.68 -2.03 -1.25
CA THR A 13 2.39 -0.99 -2.01
C THR A 13 2.54 0.33 -1.25
N ALA A 14 1.76 0.57 -0.20
CA ALA A 14 1.97 1.68 0.74
C ALA A 14 2.75 1.22 1.98
N LEU A 15 2.40 0.06 2.54
CA LEU A 15 2.95 -0.43 3.81
C LEU A 15 4.41 -0.87 3.72
N VAL A 16 4.79 -1.61 2.66
CA VAL A 16 6.16 -2.12 2.50
C VAL A 16 7.17 -0.98 2.31
N PRO A 17 6.95 0.01 1.42
CA PRO A 17 7.86 1.16 1.33
C PRO A 17 7.89 2.00 2.61
N ALA A 18 6.76 2.16 3.31
CA ALA A 18 6.73 2.84 4.61
C ALA A 18 7.57 2.10 5.67
N MET A 19 7.60 0.76 5.63
CA MET A 19 8.46 -0.05 6.50
C MET A 19 9.94 0.16 6.16
N ALA A 20 10.27 0.34 4.88
CA ALA A 20 11.61 0.69 4.42
C ALA A 20 11.99 2.16 4.68
N GLY A 21 11.11 2.96 5.28
CA GLY A 21 11.37 4.37 5.61
C GLY A 21 11.10 5.36 4.47
N ALA A 22 10.36 4.97 3.43
CA ALA A 22 10.00 5.86 2.32
C ALA A 22 8.99 6.96 2.70
N SER A 23 8.31 6.82 3.84
CA SER A 23 7.35 7.81 4.33
C SER A 23 7.28 7.84 5.86
N ASP A 24 6.85 8.98 6.41
CA ASP A 24 6.58 9.12 7.84
C ASP A 24 5.31 8.37 8.24
N ARG A 25 4.32 8.39 7.34
CA ARG A 25 2.99 7.81 7.52
C ARG A 25 2.56 7.06 6.27
N CYS A 26 1.66 6.10 6.43
CA CYS A 26 1.00 5.42 5.32
C CYS A 26 -0.44 5.07 5.69
N VAL A 27 -1.35 5.16 4.73
CA VAL A 27 -2.74 4.74 4.89
C VAL A 27 -3.08 3.67 3.85
N ILE A 28 -3.81 2.65 4.29
CA ILE A 28 -4.05 1.41 3.56
C ILE A 28 -5.56 1.17 3.37
N PRO A 29 -5.98 0.40 2.36
CA PRO A 29 -7.40 0.08 2.13
C PRO A 29 -8.04 -0.75 3.24
N GLU A 30 -7.25 -1.50 4.00
CA GLU A 30 -7.74 -2.39 5.06
C GLU A 30 -8.22 -1.65 6.32
N TYR A 31 -7.97 -0.34 6.43
CA TYR A 31 -8.35 0.46 7.60
C TYR A 31 -8.86 1.84 7.20
N GLU A 32 -10.08 2.17 7.63
CA GLU A 32 -10.63 3.53 7.49
C GLU A 32 -9.93 4.47 8.48
N PHE A 33 -9.15 5.42 7.97
CA PHE A 33 -8.38 6.30 8.82
C PHE A 33 -9.14 7.58 9.17
N ASP A 34 -8.81 8.18 10.32
CA ASP A 34 -9.24 9.53 10.67
C ASP A 34 -8.30 10.57 10.02
N ILE A 35 -8.86 11.38 9.12
CA ILE A 35 -8.16 12.47 8.41
C ILE A 35 -7.66 13.58 9.33
N GLU A 36 -8.37 13.84 10.44
CA GLU A 36 -7.98 14.80 11.46
C GLU A 36 -6.72 14.32 12.18
N ARG A 37 -6.74 13.06 12.63
CA ARG A 37 -5.57 12.41 13.24
C ARG A 37 -4.37 12.35 12.31
N LEU A 38 -4.59 11.99 11.04
CA LEU A 38 -3.52 11.95 10.04
C LEU A 38 -2.89 13.34 9.88
N THR A 39 -3.71 14.39 9.82
CA THR A 39 -3.23 15.76 9.70
C THR A 39 -2.39 16.16 10.92
N GLU A 40 -2.88 15.91 12.13
CA GLU A 40 -2.12 16.19 13.37
C GLU A 40 -0.73 15.54 13.35
N LEU A 41 -0.69 14.25 13.00
CA LEU A 41 0.56 13.49 12.93
C LEU A 41 1.51 14.07 11.88
N LEU A 42 1.02 14.39 10.68
CA LEU A 42 1.86 14.95 9.61
C LEU A 42 2.39 16.34 9.93
N VAL A 43 1.61 17.18 10.62
CA VAL A 43 2.09 18.49 11.09
C VAL A 43 3.19 18.31 12.14
N LYS A 44 3.03 17.34 13.04
CA LYS A 44 4.05 17.00 14.02
C LYS A 44 5.33 16.50 13.33
N ASP A 45 5.23 15.52 12.44
CA ASP A 45 6.38 14.96 11.72
C ASP A 45 7.14 16.05 10.94
N ARG A 46 6.38 16.96 10.31
CA ARG A 46 6.95 18.11 9.59
C ARG A 46 7.74 19.04 10.50
N ARG A 47 7.26 19.26 11.74
CA ARG A 47 7.91 20.12 12.74
C ARG A 47 9.15 19.47 13.31
N ASP A 48 9.10 18.16 13.52
CA ASP A 48 10.19 17.38 14.10
C ASP A 48 11.31 17.10 13.06
N ASN A 49 11.04 17.31 11.77
CA ASN A 49 12.00 17.24 10.69
C ASN A 49 12.73 18.59 10.49
N GLU A 50 14.06 18.58 10.58
CA GLU A 50 14.93 19.76 10.36
C GLU A 50 14.71 20.42 8.98
N SER A 51 14.38 19.61 7.98
CA SER A 51 14.08 20.05 6.61
C SER A 51 12.64 20.48 6.40
N ASN A 52 11.81 20.52 7.45
CA ASN A 52 10.46 21.09 7.44
C ASN A 52 9.49 20.43 6.44
N TYR A 53 9.58 19.11 6.26
CA TYR A 53 8.64 18.33 5.44
C TYR A 53 8.20 17.05 6.15
N SER A 54 7.05 16.52 5.74
CA SER A 54 6.61 15.16 6.07
C SER A 54 6.01 14.51 4.83
N VAL A 55 6.01 13.18 4.80
CA VAL A 55 5.62 12.34 3.68
C VAL A 55 4.58 11.34 4.12
N VAL A 56 3.49 11.23 3.36
CA VAL A 56 2.48 10.19 3.51
C VAL A 56 2.34 9.38 2.21
N LEU A 57 2.38 8.06 2.33
CA LEU A 57 1.98 7.12 1.28
C LEU A 57 0.50 6.79 1.42
N ILE A 58 -0.24 6.87 0.31
CA ILE A 58 -1.68 6.65 0.29
C ILE A 58 -1.98 5.60 -0.78
N SER A 59 -2.48 4.44 -0.37
CA SER A 59 -3.03 3.49 -1.33
C SER A 59 -4.27 4.06 -2.00
N GLU A 60 -4.42 3.86 -3.31
CA GLU A 60 -5.56 4.35 -4.10
C GLU A 60 -6.93 3.87 -3.60
N GLY A 61 -6.97 2.74 -2.90
CA GLY A 61 -8.17 2.19 -2.26
C GLY A 61 -8.39 2.61 -0.81
N ALA A 62 -7.51 3.45 -0.23
CA ALA A 62 -7.69 3.94 1.13
C ALA A 62 -8.91 4.87 1.23
N MET A 63 -9.58 4.82 2.37
CA MET A 63 -10.74 5.65 2.70
C MET A 63 -10.56 6.25 4.09
N PHE A 64 -11.09 7.45 4.29
CA PHE A 64 -11.19 8.06 5.62
C PHE A 64 -12.64 8.11 6.08
N GLU A 65 -12.84 8.11 7.40
CA GLU A 65 -14.17 8.12 8.01
C GLU A 65 -15.04 9.25 7.43
N GLY A 66 -16.24 8.90 6.96
CA GLY A 66 -17.19 9.85 6.36
C GLY A 66 -16.95 10.20 4.89
N ALA A 67 -16.00 9.55 4.20
CA ALA A 67 -15.72 9.79 2.78
C ALA A 67 -16.76 9.20 1.79
N ASP A 68 -17.72 8.40 2.26
CA ASP A 68 -18.74 7.70 1.44
C ASP A 68 -19.55 8.63 0.50
N MET A 69 -19.67 9.92 0.83
CA MET A 69 -20.41 10.87 -0.01
C MET A 69 -19.67 11.33 -1.29
N ILE A 70 -18.37 11.05 -1.45
CA ILE A 70 -17.59 11.57 -2.59
C ILE A 70 -17.42 10.54 -3.72
N PHE A 71 -17.50 9.24 -3.40
CA PHE A 71 -17.26 8.15 -4.35
C PHE A 71 -18.46 7.80 -5.26
N SER A 72 -19.65 8.37 -5.04
CA SER A 72 -20.86 8.00 -5.80
C SER A 72 -20.89 8.54 -7.24
N ASN A 73 -19.94 9.40 -7.63
CA ASN A 73 -19.91 10.05 -8.95
C ASN A 73 -18.83 9.52 -9.92
N GLN A 74 -18.16 8.40 -9.64
CA GLN A 74 -17.16 7.84 -10.58
C GLN A 74 -17.74 6.76 -11.50
N GLU A 75 -17.51 6.95 -12.80
CA GLU A 75 -17.81 6.01 -13.88
C GLU A 75 -17.20 4.63 -13.60
N THR A 76 -17.95 3.57 -13.90
CA THR A 76 -17.43 2.21 -13.97
C THR A 76 -16.47 2.06 -15.15
N ASP A 77 -15.34 1.39 -14.95
CA ASP A 77 -14.46 1.02 -16.05
C ASP A 77 -15.11 -0.03 -16.99
N ALA A 78 -14.44 -0.35 -18.10
CA ALA A 78 -14.92 -1.30 -19.09
C ALA A 78 -15.11 -2.74 -18.56
N TYR A 79 -14.66 -3.02 -17.35
CA TYR A 79 -14.77 -4.32 -16.67
C TYR A 79 -15.78 -4.30 -15.51
N GLY A 80 -16.51 -3.18 -15.32
CA GLY A 80 -17.54 -3.05 -14.31
C GLY A 80 -17.04 -2.69 -12.92
N HIS A 81 -15.76 -2.35 -12.75
CA HIS A 81 -15.24 -1.88 -11.46
C HIS A 81 -15.40 -0.37 -11.32
N LYS A 82 -15.72 0.11 -10.13
CA LYS A 82 -15.68 1.55 -9.82
C LYS A 82 -14.27 2.07 -10.09
N LYS A 83 -14.15 3.14 -10.88
CA LYS A 83 -12.87 3.83 -11.04
C LYS A 83 -12.44 4.34 -9.66
N LEU A 84 -11.21 4.02 -9.27
CA LEU A 84 -10.59 4.50 -8.05
C LEU A 84 -9.41 5.38 -8.45
N GLY A 85 -9.08 6.34 -7.61
CA GLY A 85 -8.03 7.33 -7.83
C GLY A 85 -8.46 8.72 -7.41
N GLY A 86 -7.49 9.54 -7.03
CA GLY A 86 -7.72 10.91 -6.55
C GLY A 86 -7.93 11.03 -5.04
N ILE A 87 -7.81 9.93 -4.29
CA ILE A 87 -7.76 9.99 -2.83
C ILE A 87 -6.60 10.87 -2.36
N GLY A 88 -5.47 10.86 -3.07
CA GLY A 88 -4.34 11.75 -2.77
C GLY A 88 -4.70 13.23 -2.89
N ASP A 89 -5.57 13.62 -3.83
CA ASP A 89 -6.03 15.01 -3.96
C ASP A 89 -6.99 15.38 -2.84
N MET A 90 -7.93 14.47 -2.52
CA MET A 90 -8.87 14.68 -1.42
C MET A 90 -8.12 14.83 -0.09
N VAL A 91 -7.20 13.91 0.22
CA VAL A 91 -6.39 13.98 1.43
C VAL A 91 -5.51 15.22 1.44
N SER A 92 -4.92 15.61 0.30
CA SER A 92 -4.17 16.86 0.18
C SER A 92 -5.02 18.09 0.54
N ALA A 93 -6.23 18.20 -0.03
CA ALA A 93 -7.14 19.30 0.26
C ALA A 93 -7.56 19.33 1.74
N GLU A 94 -7.86 18.16 2.31
CA GLU A 94 -8.28 18.05 3.70
C GLU A 94 -7.14 18.37 4.68
N ILE A 95 -5.89 18.00 4.37
CA ILE A 95 -4.69 18.38 5.13
C ILE A 95 -4.50 19.90 5.10
N VAL A 96 -4.57 20.54 3.91
CA VAL A 96 -4.41 22.00 3.79
C VAL A 96 -5.44 22.74 4.64
N LYS A 97 -6.69 22.26 4.64
CA LYS A 97 -7.80 22.83 5.41
C LYS A 97 -7.62 22.70 6.92
N ARG A 98 -7.06 21.58 7.40
CA ARG A 98 -6.98 21.24 8.83
C ARG A 98 -5.64 21.62 9.47
N ALA A 99 -4.57 21.67 8.70
CA ALA A 99 -3.22 21.97 9.19
C ALA A 99 -3.14 23.20 10.09
N PRO A 100 -3.83 24.34 9.81
CA PRO A 100 -3.80 25.51 10.70
C PRO A 100 -4.15 25.21 12.16
N LYS A 101 -5.07 24.28 12.42
CA LYS A 101 -5.48 23.88 13.78
C LYS A 101 -4.30 23.31 14.59
N TYR A 102 -3.38 22.62 13.92
CA TYR A 102 -2.22 21.97 14.54
C TYR A 102 -0.92 22.75 14.33
N ASN A 103 -0.94 23.78 13.47
CA ASN A 103 0.21 24.55 13.04
C ASN A 103 0.09 26.05 13.39
N LYS A 104 -0.36 26.37 14.62
CA LYS A 104 -0.41 27.76 15.13
C LYS A 104 -1.19 28.74 14.22
N GLY A 105 -2.19 28.25 13.50
CA GLY A 105 -3.00 29.04 12.56
C GLY A 105 -2.40 29.19 11.16
N GLU A 106 -1.20 28.66 10.91
CA GLU A 106 -0.55 28.75 9.60
C GLU A 106 -0.88 27.55 8.71
N THR A 107 -1.22 27.82 7.44
CA THR A 107 -1.48 26.80 6.43
C THR A 107 -0.20 26.06 6.04
N ILE A 108 -0.32 24.75 5.81
CA ILE A 108 0.74 23.93 5.20
C ILE A 108 0.25 23.49 3.83
N HIS A 109 1.00 23.84 2.79
CA HIS A 109 0.71 23.39 1.43
C HIS A 109 1.21 21.96 1.21
N THR A 110 0.48 21.23 0.37
CA THR A 110 0.80 19.85 -0.01
C THR A 110 1.21 19.80 -1.47
N ILE A 111 2.14 18.90 -1.78
CA ILE A 111 2.42 18.45 -3.14
C ILE A 111 1.85 17.03 -3.22
N ASN A 112 0.98 16.77 -4.20
CA ASN A 112 0.48 15.43 -4.48
C ASN A 112 1.23 14.83 -5.68
N GLN A 113 1.66 13.59 -5.57
CA GLN A 113 2.27 12.81 -6.64
C GLN A 113 1.54 11.48 -6.79
N ARG A 114 0.95 11.25 -7.96
CA ARG A 114 0.34 9.96 -8.29
C ARG A 114 1.35 9.10 -9.04
N MET A 115 1.73 7.97 -8.44
CA MET A 115 2.77 7.10 -8.98
C MET A 115 2.27 6.15 -10.07
N SER A 116 0.95 5.87 -10.12
CA SER A 116 0.21 5.04 -11.09
C SER A 116 1.08 4.26 -12.11
N TYR A 117 1.34 4.80 -13.30
CA TYR A 117 2.10 4.12 -14.35
C TYR A 117 3.60 4.04 -14.08
N MET A 118 4.17 5.02 -13.38
CA MET A 118 5.61 5.09 -13.10
C MET A 118 6.09 3.86 -12.34
N THR A 119 5.32 3.39 -11.35
CA THR A 119 5.63 2.19 -10.56
C THR A 119 5.43 0.88 -11.32
N ARG A 120 4.80 0.88 -12.51
CA ARG A 120 4.51 -0.34 -13.30
C ARG A 120 5.31 -0.43 -14.59
N SER A 121 5.96 0.65 -15.00
CA SER A 121 6.69 0.75 -16.28
C SER A 121 8.21 0.82 -16.10
N GLY A 122 8.70 0.72 -14.87
CA GLY A 122 10.12 0.67 -14.55
C GLY A 122 10.76 -0.66 -14.91
N GLN A 123 12.10 -0.69 -14.98
CA GLN A 123 12.84 -1.94 -15.04
C GLN A 123 12.75 -2.64 -13.67
N PRO A 124 12.58 -3.97 -13.63
CA PRO A 124 12.59 -4.71 -12.38
C PRO A 124 13.96 -4.61 -11.70
N ASP A 125 13.98 -4.67 -10.38
CA ASP A 125 15.23 -4.80 -9.64
C ASP A 125 15.78 -6.23 -9.70
N ALA A 126 16.90 -6.49 -9.02
CA ALA A 126 17.52 -7.81 -9.01
C ALA A 126 16.61 -8.90 -8.42
N ILE A 127 15.86 -8.62 -7.35
CA ILE A 127 14.98 -9.60 -6.72
C ILE A 127 13.76 -9.85 -7.61
N ASP A 128 13.16 -8.78 -8.12
CA ASP A 128 12.01 -8.83 -9.02
C ASP A 128 12.37 -9.45 -10.39
N SER A 129 13.66 -9.53 -10.73
CA SER A 129 14.15 -10.28 -11.90
C SER A 129 14.34 -11.77 -11.64
N ILE A 130 14.72 -12.17 -10.41
CA ILE A 130 14.97 -13.58 -10.05
C ILE A 130 13.66 -14.37 -9.97
N VAL A 131 12.60 -13.78 -9.39
CA VAL A 131 11.33 -14.49 -9.15
C VAL A 131 10.65 -14.95 -10.45
N PRO A 132 10.48 -14.12 -11.49
CA PRO A 132 9.90 -14.55 -12.77
C PRO A 132 10.71 -15.64 -13.46
N MET A 133 12.04 -15.57 -13.38
CA MET A 133 12.93 -16.60 -13.92
C MET A 133 12.69 -17.94 -13.22
N ALA A 134 12.61 -17.97 -11.89
CA ALA A 134 12.34 -19.19 -11.14
C ALA A 134 10.94 -19.73 -11.42
N TYR A 135 9.93 -18.85 -11.41
CA TYR A 135 8.54 -19.22 -11.68
C TYR A 135 8.36 -19.83 -13.06
N GLY A 136 8.99 -19.25 -14.09
CA GLY A 136 8.92 -19.77 -15.46
C GLY A 136 9.50 -21.19 -15.59
N ASN A 137 10.67 -21.44 -14.98
CA ASN A 137 11.29 -22.77 -15.00
C ASN A 137 10.45 -23.79 -14.21
N LEU A 138 9.98 -23.43 -13.01
CA LEU A 138 9.15 -24.32 -12.18
C LEU A 138 7.82 -24.67 -12.87
N ALA A 139 7.21 -23.70 -13.56
CA ALA A 139 6.01 -23.97 -14.35
C ALA A 139 6.29 -24.95 -15.49
N MET A 140 7.44 -24.82 -16.17
CA MET A 140 7.86 -25.76 -17.21
C MET A 140 8.11 -27.16 -16.65
N ASP A 141 8.80 -27.26 -15.50
CA ASP A 141 9.06 -28.54 -14.83
C ASP A 141 7.75 -29.27 -14.49
N LEU A 142 6.75 -28.54 -13.97
CA LEU A 142 5.43 -29.09 -13.67
C LEU A 142 4.74 -29.63 -14.93
N ILE A 143 4.80 -28.89 -16.05
CA ILE A 143 4.25 -29.33 -17.34
C ILE A 143 4.94 -30.61 -17.82
N MET A 144 6.28 -30.68 -17.74
CA MET A 144 7.05 -31.85 -18.15
C MET A 144 6.75 -33.08 -17.29
N GLN A 145 6.40 -32.89 -16.02
CA GLN A 145 5.97 -33.94 -15.10
C GLN A 145 4.50 -34.36 -15.28
N GLY A 146 3.75 -33.71 -16.19
CA GLY A 146 2.32 -33.96 -16.41
C GLY A 146 1.40 -33.35 -15.34
N ASN A 147 1.93 -32.43 -14.52
CA ASN A 147 1.18 -31.77 -13.45
C ASN A 147 0.57 -30.45 -13.96
N SER A 148 -0.69 -30.50 -14.42
CA SER A 148 -1.46 -29.33 -14.84
C SER A 148 -2.37 -28.79 -13.71
N GLY A 149 -2.99 -27.62 -13.92
CA GLY A 149 -3.91 -27.02 -12.94
C GLY A 149 -3.22 -26.51 -11.68
N ARG A 150 -1.95 -26.13 -11.77
CA ARG A 150 -1.13 -25.62 -10.66
C ARG A 150 -0.69 -24.18 -10.90
N MET A 151 -0.52 -23.41 -9.83
CA MET A 151 0.11 -22.09 -9.83
C MET A 151 1.40 -22.12 -9.02
N VAL A 152 2.50 -21.66 -9.60
CA VAL A 152 3.77 -21.47 -8.89
C VAL A 152 3.67 -20.27 -7.96
N CYS A 153 4.24 -20.39 -6.76
CA CYS A 153 4.17 -19.35 -5.75
C CYS A 153 5.43 -19.34 -4.86
N LEU A 154 5.52 -18.32 -4.02
CA LEU A 154 6.51 -18.22 -2.95
C LEU A 154 5.78 -18.34 -1.62
N LYS A 155 6.12 -19.37 -0.85
CA LYS A 155 5.52 -19.65 0.46
C LYS A 155 6.63 -19.74 1.50
N ASN A 156 6.55 -18.94 2.57
CA ASN A 156 7.58 -18.91 3.62
C ASN A 156 9.01 -18.72 3.08
N GLY A 157 9.18 -17.87 2.06
CA GLY A 157 10.48 -17.61 1.42
C GLY A 157 11.02 -18.77 0.58
N ARG A 158 10.19 -19.76 0.25
CA ARG A 158 10.55 -20.90 -0.60
C ARG A 158 9.63 -20.97 -1.81
N TYR A 159 10.19 -21.38 -2.95
CA TYR A 159 9.38 -21.65 -4.13
C TYR A 159 8.54 -22.91 -3.93
N ASP A 160 7.28 -22.84 -4.31
CA ASP A 160 6.30 -23.91 -4.17
C ASP A 160 5.26 -23.82 -5.30
N HIS A 161 4.28 -24.71 -5.29
CA HIS A 161 3.10 -24.61 -6.15
C HIS A 161 1.82 -25.05 -5.44
N VAL A 162 0.71 -24.41 -5.77
CA VAL A 162 -0.62 -24.70 -5.22
C VAL A 162 -1.61 -25.11 -6.32
N PRO A 163 -2.68 -25.86 -6.02
CA PRO A 163 -3.80 -26.03 -6.94
C PRO A 163 -4.37 -24.66 -7.35
N PHE A 164 -4.80 -24.52 -8.59
CA PHE A 164 -5.28 -23.25 -9.13
C PHE A 164 -6.53 -22.73 -8.40
N GLU A 165 -7.36 -23.63 -7.88
CA GLU A 165 -8.61 -23.33 -7.18
C GLU A 165 -8.41 -22.43 -5.96
N VAL A 166 -7.27 -22.61 -5.25
CA VAL A 166 -6.91 -21.84 -4.04
C VAL A 166 -6.90 -20.33 -4.28
N VAL A 167 -6.58 -19.91 -5.51
CA VAL A 167 -6.44 -18.49 -5.88
C VAL A 167 -7.78 -17.75 -5.82
N THR A 168 -8.88 -18.47 -5.99
CA THR A 168 -10.23 -17.89 -5.95
C THR A 168 -10.84 -17.90 -4.56
N GLU A 169 -10.24 -18.58 -3.59
CA GLU A 169 -10.82 -18.79 -2.27
C GLU A 169 -10.64 -17.59 -1.33
N TYR A 170 -9.50 -16.91 -1.40
CA TYR A 170 -9.21 -15.79 -0.50
C TYR A 170 -8.38 -14.70 -1.17
N GLU A 171 -8.64 -13.47 -0.75
CA GLU A 171 -7.80 -12.32 -1.09
C GLU A 171 -6.72 -12.15 -0.02
N LYS A 172 -5.47 -12.03 -0.47
CA LYS A 172 -4.36 -11.70 0.43
C LYS A 172 -4.43 -10.22 0.83
N LYS A 173 -4.79 -9.96 2.09
CA LYS A 173 -4.87 -8.62 2.69
C LYS A 173 -3.83 -8.48 3.80
N ILE A 174 -3.52 -7.24 4.17
CA ILE A 174 -2.68 -6.96 5.33
C ILE A 174 -3.43 -7.38 6.60
N ASP A 175 -2.76 -8.14 7.45
CA ASP A 175 -3.16 -8.33 8.84
C ASP A 175 -2.88 -7.02 9.60
N VAL A 176 -3.93 -6.24 9.81
CA VAL A 176 -3.86 -4.90 10.43
C VAL A 176 -3.31 -4.99 11.85
N GLU A 177 -3.82 -5.92 12.66
CA GLU A 177 -3.39 -6.07 14.07
C GLU A 177 -1.91 -6.44 14.17
N ARG A 178 -1.42 -7.25 13.23
CA ARG A 178 -0.03 -7.72 13.25
C ARG A 178 0.96 -6.74 12.65
N PHE A 179 0.58 -6.01 11.60
CA PHE A 179 1.54 -5.24 10.79
C PHE A 179 1.31 -3.72 10.78
N TYR A 180 0.17 -3.21 11.25
CA TYR A 180 -0.20 -1.80 11.08
C TYR A 180 -0.65 -1.13 12.38
N ASP A 181 0.05 -0.04 12.73
CA ASP A 181 -0.30 0.81 13.87
C ASP A 181 -1.41 1.78 13.47
N ILE A 182 -2.64 1.51 13.91
CA ILE A 182 -3.83 2.32 13.60
C ILE A 182 -3.82 3.70 14.27
N GLU A 183 -3.05 3.90 15.34
CA GLU A 183 -2.97 5.20 16.03
C GLU A 183 -1.93 6.13 15.42
N ARG A 184 -0.91 5.53 14.79
CA ARG A 184 0.23 6.22 14.20
C ARG A 184 0.28 6.14 12.67
N TYR A 185 -0.62 5.39 12.02
CA TYR A 185 -0.67 5.18 10.58
C TYR A 185 0.69 4.81 9.98
N ARG A 186 1.30 3.74 10.48
CA ARG A 186 2.60 3.24 10.01
C ARG A 186 2.79 1.77 10.35
N PRO A 187 3.77 1.06 9.76
CA PRO A 187 4.02 -0.33 10.10
C PRO A 187 4.46 -0.53 11.56
N HIS A 188 4.22 -1.73 12.08
CA HIS A 188 4.91 -2.21 13.27
C HIS A 188 6.35 -2.61 12.93
N TYR A 189 7.32 -2.00 13.60
CA TYR A 189 8.77 -2.20 13.34
C TYR A 189 9.43 -3.25 14.26
N HIS A 190 8.65 -4.00 15.03
CA HIS A 190 9.15 -4.92 16.05
C HIS A 190 8.70 -6.36 15.76
N ASN A 191 9.28 -7.33 16.46
CA ASN A 191 8.95 -8.76 16.36
C ASN A 191 9.21 -9.42 15.00
N CYS A 192 10.22 -8.96 14.25
CA CYS A 192 10.59 -9.56 12.95
C CYS A 192 11.35 -10.89 13.06
N MET A 193 11.61 -11.40 14.27
CA MET A 193 12.40 -12.62 14.46
C MET A 193 11.67 -13.84 13.90
N GLY A 194 12.33 -14.57 13.00
CA GLY A 194 11.77 -15.77 12.35
C GLY A 194 10.84 -15.49 11.17
N MET A 195 10.58 -14.22 10.84
CA MET A 195 9.82 -13.84 9.66
C MET A 195 10.70 -13.90 8.40
N PRO A 196 10.14 -14.22 7.21
CA PRO A 196 10.89 -14.15 5.97
C PRO A 196 11.30 -12.71 5.65
N GLN A 197 12.31 -12.55 4.79
CA GLN A 197 12.83 -11.24 4.38
C GLN A 197 11.73 -10.29 3.87
N PHE A 198 10.74 -10.84 3.15
CA PHE A 198 9.51 -10.13 2.83
C PHE A 198 8.46 -10.40 3.92
N ILE A 199 8.62 -9.67 5.03
CA ILE A 199 7.97 -9.87 6.33
C ILE A 199 6.44 -9.99 6.24
N MET A 200 5.82 -9.27 5.30
CA MET A 200 4.37 -9.17 5.19
C MET A 200 3.76 -10.06 4.10
N THR A 201 4.56 -10.83 3.36
CA THR A 201 4.07 -11.65 2.24
C THR A 201 4.11 -13.15 2.53
N SER A 202 4.28 -13.54 3.79
CA SER A 202 4.56 -14.93 4.22
C SER A 202 3.35 -15.87 4.15
N ASP A 203 2.17 -15.32 4.46
CA ASP A 203 0.94 -16.08 4.73
C ASP A 203 0.02 -16.19 3.49
#